data_AF-A0A917L4H3-F1
#
_entry.id   AF-A0A917L4H3-F1
#
_cell.length_a   1.000
_cell.length_b   1.000
_cell.length_c   1.000
_cell.angle_alpha   90.00
_cell.angle_beta   90.00
_cell.angle_gamma   90.00
#
_symmetry.space_group_name_H-M   'P 1'
#
loop_
_entity.id
_entity.type
_entity.pdbx_description
1 polymer ?
#
loop_
_entity_poly.entity_id
_entity_poly.type
_entity_poly.pdbx_seq_one_letter_code
_entity_poly.pdbx_strand_id
1 'polypeptide(L)'
;MSMNGDTYRFGDVHGPVNAGSGQQYVAGRDQTVHQADHRRVLSEVAALHQAMDELRLTAQERRSAEGELRAVGVALDRDEPDREGAARHLETFTTRLRDAGVLASAGASVVGALNSIAHWLGPSAASVLALL
;
A
#
# COMPACT_ATOMS: atom_id res chain seq x y z
N MET A 1 31.93 41.68 34.99
CA MET A 1 30.86 41.60 35.99
C MET A 1 29.57 41.36 35.23
N SER A 2 28.79 40.40 35.70
CA SER A 2 27.90 39.48 34.97
C SER A 2 26.90 40.05 33.96
N MET A 3 26.81 39.36 32.81
CA MET A 3 25.61 39.30 31.98
C MET A 3 24.66 38.25 32.55
N ASN A 4 23.38 38.61 32.69
CA ASN A 4 22.32 37.76 33.20
C ASN A 4 22.17 36.49 32.37
N GLY A 5 22.08 35.35 33.05
CA GLY A 5 21.85 34.05 32.43
C GLY A 5 20.40 33.88 32.04
N ASP A 6 20.13 33.89 30.74
CA ASP A 6 18.89 33.34 30.21
C ASP A 6 18.99 31.82 30.18
N THR A 7 18.03 31.22 30.86
CA THR A 7 17.83 29.79 31.01
C THR A 7 17.39 29.21 29.66
N TYR A 8 18.30 28.58 28.91
CA TYR A 8 17.90 27.78 27.74
C TYR A 8 17.38 26.42 28.21
N ARG A 9 16.05 26.32 28.36
CA ARG A 9 15.32 25.05 28.33
C ARG A 9 15.49 24.45 26.93
N PHE A 10 16.17 23.31 26.83
CA PHE A 10 16.13 22.48 25.63
C PHE A 10 14.71 21.93 25.47
N GLY A 11 13.91 22.57 24.60
CA GLY A 11 12.69 21.98 24.06
C GLY A 11 13.05 21.03 22.92
N ASP A 12 12.27 19.95 22.77
CA ASP A 12 12.39 18.93 21.74
C ASP A 12 12.77 19.50 20.37
N VAL A 13 13.92 19.06 19.85
CA VAL A 13 14.36 19.41 18.49
C VAL A 13 13.79 18.36 17.54
N HIS A 14 12.58 18.61 17.04
CA HIS A 14 12.10 17.99 15.80
C HIS A 14 12.41 18.93 14.63
N GLY A 15 13.60 18.76 14.03
CA GLY A 15 14.06 19.51 12.86
C GLY A 15 15.45 19.03 12.38
N PRO A 16 15.80 19.22 11.09
CA PRO A 16 16.98 18.62 10.48
C PRO A 16 18.28 19.06 11.17
N VAL A 17 19.02 18.07 11.67
CA VAL A 17 20.33 18.24 12.30
C VAL A 17 21.37 18.61 11.25
N ASN A 18 21.98 19.79 11.40
CA ASN A 18 23.10 20.20 10.56
C ASN A 18 24.40 19.71 11.19
N ALA A 19 24.84 18.51 10.81
CA ALA A 19 26.14 17.97 11.23
C ALA A 19 27.20 18.39 10.19
N GLY A 20 28.01 19.39 10.55
CA GLY A 20 29.25 19.67 9.84
C GLY A 20 30.08 18.38 9.73
N SER A 21 30.52 18.06 8.51
CA SER A 21 31.28 16.85 8.20
C SER A 21 30.58 15.54 8.60
N GLY A 22 29.47 15.26 7.91
CA GLY A 22 28.96 13.90 7.71
C GLY A 22 27.99 13.44 8.79
N GLN A 23 26.69 13.56 8.51
CA GLN A 23 25.64 12.60 8.92
C GLN A 23 24.36 12.89 8.11
N GLN A 24 23.88 11.90 7.37
CA GLN A 24 22.54 11.85 6.77
C GLN A 24 21.97 10.46 7.07
N TYR A 25 21.04 10.34 8.02
CA TYR A 25 20.39 9.04 8.33
C TYR A 25 18.93 9.14 8.79
N VAL A 26 18.17 10.11 8.27
CA VAL A 26 16.70 10.11 8.42
C VAL A 26 16.01 9.89 7.07
N ALA A 27 16.39 10.63 6.02
CA ALA A 27 15.86 10.42 4.67
C ALA A 27 16.17 9.03 4.08
N GLY A 28 17.38 8.50 4.32
CA GLY A 28 17.80 7.22 3.71
C GLY A 28 17.08 5.99 4.27
N ARG A 29 16.77 5.97 5.57
CA ARG A 29 16.08 4.83 6.20
C ARG A 29 14.61 4.80 5.81
N ASP A 30 13.93 5.95 5.86
CA ASP A 30 12.52 6.05 5.50
C ASP A 30 12.31 5.79 4.00
N GLN A 31 13.15 6.35 3.12
CA GLN A 31 13.07 6.05 1.68
C GLN A 31 13.32 4.56 1.37
N THR A 32 14.24 3.91 2.10
CA THR A 32 14.51 2.47 1.90
C THR A 32 13.35 1.61 2.37
N VAL A 33 12.74 1.94 3.52
CA VAL A 33 11.54 1.24 4.04
C VAL A 33 10.37 1.44 3.09
N HIS A 34 10.08 2.67 2.66
CA HIS A 34 9.00 2.95 1.71
C HIS A 34 9.20 2.25 0.36
N GLN A 35 10.43 2.15 -0.16
CA GLN A 35 10.70 1.40 -1.38
C GLN A 35 10.54 -0.12 -1.19
N ALA A 36 10.99 -0.66 -0.07
CA ALA A 36 10.82 -2.09 0.22
C ALA A 36 9.33 -2.46 0.35
N ASP A 37 8.55 -1.64 1.05
CA ASP A 37 7.11 -1.80 1.20
C ASP A 37 6.38 -1.63 -0.13
N HIS A 38 6.82 -0.70 -0.98
CA HIS A 38 6.27 -0.53 -2.32
C HIS A 38 6.52 -1.76 -3.21
N ARG A 39 7.76 -2.28 -3.27
CA ARG A 39 8.03 -3.50 -4.05
C ARG A 39 7.24 -4.70 -3.53
N ARG A 40 7.05 -4.79 -2.22
CA ARG A 40 6.23 -5.83 -1.61
C ARG A 40 4.79 -5.73 -2.08
N VAL A 41 4.15 -4.56 -2.05
CA VAL A 41 2.74 -4.45 -2.49
C VAL A 41 2.57 -4.79 -3.97
N LEU A 42 3.53 -4.43 -4.84
CA LEU A 42 3.50 -4.84 -6.24
C LEU A 42 3.63 -6.36 -6.41
N SER A 43 4.42 -7.02 -5.57
CA SER A 43 4.51 -8.49 -5.56
C SER A 43 3.21 -9.16 -5.10
N GLU A 44 2.47 -8.55 -4.16
CA GLU A 44 1.15 -9.03 -3.72
C GLU A 44 0.11 -8.88 -4.84
N VAL A 45 0.15 -7.79 -5.61
CA VAL A 45 -0.69 -7.63 -6.81
C VAL A 45 -0.38 -8.71 -7.85
N ALA A 46 0.89 -9.03 -8.07
CA ALA A 46 1.29 -10.12 -8.97
C ALA A 46 0.85 -11.50 -8.46
N ALA A 47 0.99 -11.77 -7.16
CA ALA A 47 0.52 -13.01 -6.53
C ALA A 47 -1.00 -13.15 -6.62
N LEU A 48 -1.74 -12.05 -6.45
CA LEU A 48 -3.19 -12.02 -6.60
C LEU A 48 -3.60 -12.30 -8.06
N HIS A 49 -2.86 -11.79 -9.04
CA HIS A 49 -3.05 -12.15 -10.45
C HIS A 49 -2.89 -13.66 -10.69
N GLN A 50 -1.87 -14.29 -10.10
CA GLN A 50 -1.69 -15.75 -10.23
C GLN A 50 -2.82 -16.53 -9.55
N ALA A 51 -3.22 -16.11 -8.34
CA ALA A 51 -4.28 -16.78 -7.59
C ALA A 51 -5.65 -16.70 -8.30
N MET A 52 -5.87 -15.71 -9.16
CA MET A 52 -7.08 -15.64 -9.98
C MET A 52 -7.21 -16.82 -10.96
N ASP A 53 -6.12 -17.43 -11.40
CA ASP A 53 -6.16 -18.57 -12.33
C ASP A 53 -6.86 -19.80 -11.74
N GLU A 54 -6.90 -19.89 -10.41
CA GLU A 54 -7.57 -20.96 -9.68
C GLU A 54 -9.06 -20.67 -9.44
N LEU A 55 -9.51 -19.42 -9.60
CA LEU A 55 -10.90 -19.03 -9.38
C LEU A 55 -11.80 -19.46 -10.54
N ARG A 56 -12.98 -19.97 -10.18
CA ARG A 56 -14.04 -20.35 -11.11
C ARG A 56 -14.82 -19.12 -11.59
N LEU A 57 -14.19 -18.33 -12.44
CA LEU A 57 -14.77 -17.17 -13.09
C LEU A 57 -15.16 -17.49 -14.54
N THR A 58 -16.24 -16.88 -15.03
CA THR A 58 -16.51 -16.82 -16.47
C THR A 58 -15.42 -16.02 -17.18
N ALA A 59 -15.29 -16.21 -18.49
CA ALA A 59 -14.31 -15.47 -19.29
C ALA A 59 -14.52 -13.94 -19.22
N GLN A 60 -15.77 -13.48 -19.06
CA GLN A 60 -16.05 -12.05 -18.93
C GLN A 60 -15.66 -11.51 -17.55
N GLU A 61 -16.03 -12.22 -16.48
CA GLU A 61 -15.66 -11.81 -15.11
C GLU A 61 -14.15 -11.79 -14.92
N ARG A 62 -13.46 -12.81 -15.45
CA ARG A 62 -11.99 -12.89 -15.44
C ARG A 62 -11.36 -11.68 -16.10
N ARG A 63 -11.73 -11.35 -17.35
CA ARG A 63 -11.21 -10.17 -18.06
C ARG A 63 -11.48 -8.87 -17.30
N SER A 64 -12.69 -8.71 -16.77
CA SER A 64 -13.06 -7.53 -15.99
C SER A 64 -12.21 -7.42 -14.72
N ALA A 65 -12.01 -8.51 -13.99
CA ALA A 65 -11.25 -8.55 -12.75
C ALA A 65 -9.73 -8.35 -12.98
N GLU A 66 -9.17 -8.98 -14.03
CA GLU A 66 -7.79 -8.74 -14.47
C GLU A 66 -7.55 -7.29 -14.89
N GLY A 67 -8.56 -6.65 -15.50
CA GLY A 67 -8.52 -5.24 -15.86
C GLY A 67 -8.38 -4.33 -14.64
N GLU A 68 -9.16 -4.58 -13.58
CA GLU A 68 -9.06 -3.81 -12.33
C GLU A 68 -7.72 -4.04 -11.62
N LEU A 69 -7.24 -5.29 -11.51
CA LEU A 69 -5.93 -5.55 -10.89
C LEU A 69 -4.77 -4.93 -11.68
N ARG A 70 -4.86 -4.92 -13.00
CA ARG A 70 -3.89 -4.19 -13.82
C ARG A 70 -3.92 -2.69 -13.52
N ALA A 71 -5.11 -2.11 -13.36
CA ALA A 71 -5.26 -0.71 -13.00
C ALA A 71 -4.70 -0.41 -11.60
N VAL A 72 -4.85 -1.33 -10.63
CA VAL A 72 -4.15 -1.24 -9.33
C VAL A 72 -2.63 -1.20 -9.55
N GLY A 73 -2.08 -2.13 -10.32
CA GLY A 73 -0.64 -2.16 -10.63
C GLY A 73 -0.15 -0.85 -11.26
N VAL A 74 -0.87 -0.31 -12.25
CA VAL A 74 -0.51 0.96 -12.90
C VAL A 74 -0.60 2.15 -11.94
N ALA A 75 -1.59 2.19 -11.04
CA ALA A 75 -1.70 3.25 -10.06
C ALA A 75 -0.55 3.21 -9.04
N LEU A 76 -0.08 2.02 -8.69
CA LEU A 76 1.01 1.82 -7.74
C LEU A 76 2.39 2.05 -8.35
N ASP A 77 2.66 1.58 -9.58
CA ASP A 77 3.98 1.60 -10.24
C ASP A 77 4.46 3.00 -10.69
N ARG A 78 3.89 4.06 -10.11
CA ARG A 78 4.26 5.46 -10.38
C ARG A 78 5.33 5.90 -9.38
N ASP A 79 6.15 6.88 -9.77
CA ASP A 79 7.13 7.50 -8.87
C ASP A 79 6.47 8.03 -7.58
N GLU A 80 5.27 8.58 -7.71
CA GLU A 80 4.35 8.87 -6.62
C GLU A 80 3.09 8.00 -6.76
N PRO A 81 2.95 6.93 -5.96
CA PRO A 81 1.82 5.99 -6.06
C PRO A 81 0.47 6.66 -5.83
N ASP A 82 -0.46 6.45 -6.75
CA ASP A 82 -1.86 6.88 -6.62
C ASP A 82 -2.64 5.89 -5.74
N ARG A 83 -2.50 6.04 -4.43
CA ARG A 83 -3.13 5.14 -3.44
C ARG A 83 -4.65 5.18 -3.48
N GLU A 84 -5.24 6.35 -3.75
CA GLU A 84 -6.70 6.47 -3.83
C GLU A 84 -7.25 5.80 -5.09
N GLY A 85 -6.59 6.00 -6.23
CA GLY A 85 -6.91 5.29 -7.47
C GLY A 85 -6.77 3.78 -7.31
N ALA A 86 -5.67 3.31 -6.72
CA ALA A 86 -5.45 1.91 -6.43
C ALA A 86 -6.53 1.32 -5.51
N ALA A 87 -6.93 2.03 -4.45
CA ALA A 87 -7.98 1.57 -3.55
C ALA A 87 -9.34 1.44 -4.24
N ARG A 88 -9.71 2.40 -5.12
CA ARG A 88 -10.95 2.35 -5.89
C ARG A 88 -11.01 1.15 -6.84
N HIS A 89 -9.90 0.87 -7.53
CA HIS A 89 -9.80 -0.32 -8.40
C HIS A 89 -9.83 -1.62 -7.59
N LEU A 90 -9.17 -1.66 -6.42
CA LEU A 90 -9.18 -2.81 -5.53
C LEU A 90 -10.58 -3.10 -4.95
N GLU A 91 -11.33 -2.05 -4.60
CA GLU A 91 -12.72 -2.17 -4.15
C GLU A 91 -13.64 -2.69 -5.24
N THR A 92 -13.51 -2.15 -6.46
CA THR A 92 -14.26 -2.61 -7.64
C THR A 92 -13.95 -4.08 -7.94
N PHE A 93 -12.68 -4.46 -7.88
CA PHE A 93 -12.24 -5.84 -8.02
C PHE A 93 -12.88 -6.76 -6.96
N THR A 94 -12.76 -6.41 -5.68
CA THR A 94 -13.24 -7.22 -4.55
C THR A 94 -14.76 -7.38 -4.59
N THR A 95 -15.48 -6.31 -4.94
CA THR A 95 -16.94 -6.33 -5.13
C THR A 95 -17.35 -7.29 -6.24
N ARG A 96 -16.65 -7.27 -7.40
CA ARG A 96 -16.93 -8.21 -8.50
C ARG A 96 -16.69 -9.67 -8.11
N LEU A 97 -15.65 -9.95 -7.34
CA LEU A 97 -15.41 -11.31 -6.84
C LEU A 97 -16.50 -11.77 -5.87
N ARG A 98 -17.01 -10.85 -5.04
CA ARG A 98 -18.13 -11.11 -4.13
C ARG A 98 -19.42 -11.37 -4.90
N ASP A 99 -19.74 -10.56 -5.89
CA ASP A 99 -20.95 -10.69 -6.71
C ASP A 99 -20.94 -11.98 -7.55
N ALA A 100 -19.76 -12.39 -8.04
CA ALA A 100 -19.56 -13.68 -8.69
C ALA A 100 -19.61 -14.88 -7.72
N GLY A 101 -19.71 -14.63 -6.41
CA GLY A 101 -19.73 -15.66 -5.36
C GLY A 101 -18.40 -16.37 -5.14
N VAL A 102 -17.32 -15.98 -5.84
CA VAL A 102 -16.03 -16.67 -5.75
C VAL A 102 -15.23 -16.26 -4.52
N LEU A 103 -15.48 -15.08 -3.95
CA LEU A 103 -14.77 -14.59 -2.77
C LEU A 103 -14.94 -15.53 -1.55
N ALA A 104 -16.13 -16.08 -1.35
CA ALA A 104 -16.41 -17.03 -0.26
C ALA A 104 -15.67 -18.37 -0.42
N SER A 105 -15.26 -18.72 -1.64
CA SER A 105 -14.47 -19.91 -1.95
C SER A 105 -13.01 -19.60 -2.22
N ALA A 106 -12.61 -18.32 -2.13
CA ALA A 106 -11.25 -17.90 -2.38
C ALA A 106 -10.34 -18.45 -1.27
N GLY A 107 -9.22 -19.04 -1.67
CA GLY A 107 -8.23 -19.56 -0.72
C GLY A 107 -7.58 -18.44 0.11
N ALA A 108 -6.94 -18.84 1.22
CA ALA A 108 -6.25 -17.93 2.12
C ALA A 108 -5.21 -17.04 1.42
N SER A 109 -4.63 -17.49 0.30
CA SER A 109 -3.71 -16.70 -0.52
C SER A 109 -4.35 -15.44 -1.11
N VAL A 110 -5.58 -15.53 -1.63
CA VAL A 110 -6.31 -14.39 -2.21
C VAL A 110 -6.67 -13.40 -1.10
N VAL A 111 -7.25 -13.89 -0.01
CA VAL A 111 -7.64 -13.04 1.14
C VAL A 111 -6.41 -12.41 1.80
N GLY A 112 -5.30 -13.15 1.89
CA GLY A 112 -4.02 -12.65 2.40
C GLY A 112 -3.46 -11.51 1.54
N ALA A 113 -3.42 -11.68 0.22
CA ALA A 113 -2.96 -10.65 -0.70
C ALA A 113 -3.86 -9.40 -0.66
N LEU A 114 -5.19 -9.57 -0.67
CA LEU A 114 -6.14 -8.45 -0.55
C LEU A 114 -5.95 -7.67 0.75
N ASN A 115 -5.78 -8.37 1.88
CA ASN A 115 -5.49 -7.73 3.17
C ASN A 115 -4.14 -6.99 3.15
N SER A 116 -3.10 -7.61 2.59
CA SER A 116 -1.74 -7.01 2.51
C SER A 116 -1.78 -5.70 1.73
N ILE A 117 -2.44 -5.70 0.56
CA ILE A 117 -2.60 -4.52 -0.28
C ILE A 117 -3.45 -3.46 0.42
N ALA A 118 -4.60 -3.84 0.98
CA ALA A 118 -5.49 -2.89 1.66
C ALA A 118 -4.84 -2.22 2.88
N HIS A 119 -4.06 -2.96 3.68
CA HIS A 119 -3.32 -2.37 4.80
C HIS A 119 -2.27 -1.36 4.33
N TRP A 120 -1.57 -1.63 3.22
CA TRP A 120 -0.60 -0.69 2.67
C TRP A 120 -1.27 0.57 2.11
N LEU A 121 -2.43 0.42 1.47
CA LEU A 121 -3.25 1.53 0.99
C LEU A 121 -3.83 2.38 2.14
N GLY A 122 -3.96 1.78 3.33
CA GLY A 122 -4.38 2.47 4.53
C GLY A 122 -5.88 2.83 4.49
N PRO A 123 -6.28 4.00 5.03
CA PRO A 123 -7.69 4.36 5.20
C PRO A 123 -8.52 4.32 3.91
N SER A 124 -7.90 4.59 2.75
CA SER A 124 -8.59 4.59 1.46
C SER A 124 -9.14 3.22 1.05
N ALA A 125 -8.64 2.13 1.66
CA ALA A 125 -9.08 0.76 1.39
C ALA A 125 -9.99 0.18 2.49
N ALA A 126 -10.55 1.00 3.39
CA ALA A 126 -11.42 0.52 4.47
C ALA A 126 -12.63 -0.30 3.95
N SER A 127 -13.24 0.11 2.84
CA SER A 127 -14.35 -0.62 2.21
C SER A 127 -13.93 -2.01 1.73
N VAL A 128 -12.69 -2.17 1.24
CA VAL A 128 -12.14 -3.46 0.82
C VAL A 128 -12.08 -4.41 2.01
N LEU A 129 -11.55 -3.95 3.14
CA LEU A 129 -11.43 -4.75 4.36
C LEU A 129 -12.79 -5.18 4.92
N ALA A 130 -13.83 -4.35 4.75
CA ALA A 130 -15.19 -4.69 5.17
C ALA A 130 -15.90 -5.71 4.26
N LEU A 131 -15.36 -5.98 3.06
CA LEU A 131 -15.90 -6.93 2.09
C LEU A 131 -15.29 -8.33 2.20
N LEU A 132 -14.14 -8.46 2.88
CA LEU A 132 -13.45 -9.73 3.16
C LEU A 132 -14.08 -10.44 4.36
#